data_AF-F7PT34-F1
#
_entry.id   AF-F7PT34-F1
#
_cell.length_a   1.000
_cell.length_b   1.000
_cell.length_c   1.000
_cell.angle_alpha   90.00
_cell.angle_beta   90.00
_cell.angle_gamma   90.00
#
_symmetry.space_group_name_H-M   'P 1'
#
loop_
_entity.id
_entity.type
_entity.pdbx_description
1 polymer ?
#
loop_
_entity_poly.entity_id
_entity_poly.type
_entity_poly.pdbx_seq_one_letter_code
_entity_poly.pdbx_strand_id
1 'polypeptide(L)' 'MISKDYELNDLVVMKKQHPCGANKWKIIRMGADIRIKCMNCNRSIMMTRGDFNRKLKNIITDDE' A
#
# COMPACT_ATOMS: atom_id res chain seq x y z
N MET A 1 -3.97 -2.65 -21.74
CA MET A 1 -4.26 -3.13 -20.38
C MET A 1 -3.21 -2.52 -19.47
N ILE A 2 -3.55 -1.49 -18.70
CA ILE A 2 -2.59 -0.88 -17.78
C ILE A 2 -2.69 -1.68 -16.49
N SER A 3 -1.83 -2.69 -16.37
CA SER A 3 -1.56 -3.32 -15.09
C SER A 3 -1.03 -2.23 -14.17
N LYS A 4 -1.79 -1.91 -13.12
CA LYS A 4 -1.28 -1.12 -12.00
C LYS A 4 -0.32 -2.03 -11.24
N ASP A 5 0.85 -2.25 -11.81
CA ASP A 5 1.93 -2.96 -11.16
C ASP A 5 2.43 -2.09 -10.01
N TYR A 6 2.32 -2.64 -8.81
CA TYR A 6 2.98 -2.13 -7.63
C TYR A 6 3.98 -3.21 -7.22
N GLU A 7 5.17 -2.80 -6.81
CA GLU A 7 6.29 -3.69 -6.50
C GLU A 7 6.64 -3.70 -5.02
N LEU A 8 7.43 -4.70 -4.62
CA LEU A 8 7.91 -4.80 -3.25
C LEU A 8 8.72 -3.54 -2.93
N ASN A 9 8.42 -2.91 -1.79
CA ASN A 9 8.94 -1.61 -1.36
C ASN A 9 8.26 -0.36 -1.93
N ASP A 10 7.25 -0.50 -2.79
CA ASP A 10 6.52 0.66 -3.30
C ASP A 10 5.76 1.41 -2.22
N LEU A 11 5.62 2.72 -2.46
CA LEU A 11 4.80 3.61 -1.69
C LEU A 11 3.41 3.71 -2.32
N VAL A 12 2.39 3.43 -1.53
CA VAL A 12 0.99 3.49 -1.96
C VAL A 12 0.19 4.37 -1.02
N VAL A 13 -0.82 5.02 -1.57
CA VAL A 13 -1.79 5.81 -0.84
C VAL A 13 -3.09 5.06 -0.76
N MET A 14 -3.57 4.84 0.47
CA MET A 14 -4.86 4.23 0.74
C MET A 14 -5.99 5.28 0.67
N LYS A 15 -7.19 4.86 0.25
CA LYS A 15 -8.39 5.69 0.25
C LYS A 15 -8.85 6.02 1.68
N LYS A 16 -8.74 5.05 2.58
CA LYS A 16 -9.02 5.26 4.01
C LYS A 16 -7.78 5.84 4.69
N GLN A 17 -8.00 6.87 5.50
CA GLN A 17 -6.95 7.43 6.34
C GLN A 17 -6.62 6.45 7.46
N HIS A 18 -5.34 6.30 7.78
CA HIS A 18 -4.93 5.57 8.97
C HIS A 18 -5.28 6.42 10.21
N PRO A 19 -5.62 5.83 11.37
CA PRO A 19 -5.82 6.56 12.63
C PRO A 19 -4.68 7.50 13.04
N CYS A 20 -3.48 7.37 12.46
CA CYS A 20 -2.37 8.30 12.69
C CYS A 20 -2.40 9.57 11.83
N GLY A 21 -3.43 9.78 11.01
CA GLY A 21 -3.56 10.92 10.10
C GLY A 21 -2.81 10.74 8.76
N ALA A 22 -1.90 9.78 8.65
CA ALA A 22 -1.22 9.47 7.39
C ALA A 22 -2.01 8.48 6.54
N ASN A 23 -1.86 8.60 5.22
CA ASN A 23 -2.45 7.72 4.22
C ASN A 23 -1.40 7.07 3.32
N LYS A 24 -0.11 7.30 3.59
CA LYS A 24 1.03 6.69 2.90
C LYS A 24 1.45 5.38 3.55
N TRP A 25 1.61 4.36 2.74
CA TRP A 25 1.95 3.01 3.13
C TRP A 25 3.06 2.48 2.23
N LYS A 26 4.00 1.73 2.80
CA LYS A 26 5.05 1.02 2.07
C LYS A 26 4.70 -0.45 1.98
N ILE A 27 4.78 -1.05 0.80
CA ILE A 27 4.56 -2.49 0.65
C ILE A 27 5.80 -3.23 1.12
N ILE A 28 5.65 -4.08 2.13
CA ILE A 28 6.76 -4.84 2.73
C ILE A 28 6.68 -6.33 2.42
N ARG A 29 5.55 -6.82 1.91
CA ARG A 29 5.40 -8.21 1.46
C ARG A 29 4.35 -8.28 0.37
N MET A 30 4.65 -9.04 -0.68
CA MET A 30 3.71 -9.41 -1.74
C MET A 30 3.54 -10.93 -1.79
N GLY A 31 2.32 -11.37 -2.06
CA GLY A 31 1.91 -12.76 -2.09
C GLY A 31 0.39 -12.86 -2.23
N ALA A 32 -0.21 -13.93 -1.71
CA ALA A 32 -1.68 -14.02 -1.57
C ALA A 32 -2.23 -12.90 -0.66
N ASP A 33 -1.50 -12.64 0.42
CA ASP A 33 -1.72 -11.52 1.33
C ASP A 33 -0.63 -10.47 1.17
N ILE A 34 -1.04 -9.21 1.11
CA ILE A 34 -0.16 -8.06 1.04
C ILE A 34 0.01 -7.50 2.44
N ARG A 35 1.26 -7.36 2.87
CA ARG A 35 1.60 -6.66 4.10
C ARG A 35 2.09 -5.26 3.76
N ILE A 36 1.47 -4.26 4.35
CA ILE A 36 1.85 -2.86 4.19
C ILE A 36 2.20 -2.22 5.52
N LYS A 37 3.20 -1.34 5.51
CA LYS A 37 3.69 -0.62 6.68
C LYS A 37 3.40 0.86 6.53
N CYS A 38 2.76 1.47 7.52
CA CYS A 38 2.56 2.91 7.54
C CYS A 38 3.92 3.61 7.73
N MET A 39 4.25 4.56 6.86
CA MET A 39 5.51 5.32 6.97
C MET A 39 5.53 6.32 8.13
N ASN A 40 4.36 6.69 8.67
CA ASN A 40 4.27 7.70 9.73
C ASN A 40 4.30 7.11 11.14
N CYS A 41 3.72 5.93 11.35
CA CYS A 41 3.61 5.30 12.67
C CYS A 41 4.20 3.89 12.74
N ASN A 42 4.88 3.44 11.68
CA ASN A 42 5.55 2.14 11.53
C ASN A 42 4.67 0.90 11.76
N ARG A 43 3.35 1.04 11.91
CA ARG A 43 2.42 -0.08 12.03
C ARG A 43 2.31 -0.83 10.71
N SER A 44 2.36 -2.15 10.78
CA SER A 44 2.10 -3.02 9.65
C SER A 44 0.72 -3.66 9.74
N ILE A 45 -0.01 -3.67 8.63
CA ILE A 45 -1.27 -4.40 8.49
C ILE A 45 -1.16 -5.43 7.36
N MET A 46 -1.83 -6.56 7.54
CA MET A 46 -1.95 -7.61 6.54
C MET A 46 -3.36 -7.58 5.97
N MET A 47 -3.49 -7.65 4.66
CA MET A 47 -4.78 -7.72 3.97
C MET A 47 -4.64 -8.55 2.70
N THR A 48 -5.74 -9.12 2.24
CA THR A 48 -5.76 -9.86 0.97
C THR A 48 -5.53 -8.90 -0.20
N ARG A 49 -4.96 -9.43 -1.30
CA ARG A 49 -4.73 -8.65 -2.52
C ARG A 49 -5.98 -7.95 -3.06
N GLY A 50 -7.14 -8.62 -2.98
CA GLY A 50 -8.41 -8.05 -3.44
C GLY A 50 -8.85 -6.82 -2.62
N ASP A 51 -8.74 -6.91 -1.30
CA ASP A 51 -9.11 -5.79 -0.43
C ASP A 51 -8.12 -4.63 -0.55
N PHE A 52 -6.82 -4.93 -0.69
CA PHE A 52 -5.78 -3.96 -0.99
C PHE A 52 -6.11 -3.18 -2.27
N ASN A 53 -6.37 -3.87 -3.38
CA ASN A 53 -6.63 -3.24 -4.66
C ASN A 53 -7.90 -2.36 -4.63
N ARG A 54 -8.93 -2.78 -3.89
CA ARG A 54 -10.16 -1.98 -3.70
C ARG A 54 -9.91 -0.70 -2.91
N LYS A 55 -9.06 -0.77 -1.88
CA LYS A 55 -8.72 0.34 -0.97
C LYS A 55 -7.59 1.22 -1.48
N LEU A 56 -6.82 0.77 -2.46
CA LEU A 56 -5.74 1.53 -3.07
C LEU A 56 -6.32 2.75 -3.81
N LYS A 57 -5.81 3.94 -3.47
CA LYS A 57 -6.18 5.21 -4.10
C LYS A 57 -5.20 5.53 -5.21
N ASN A 58 -3.92 5.59 -4.87
CA ASN A 58 -2.84 5.94 -5.78
C ASN A 58 -1.59 5.14 -5.44
N ILE A 59 -0.73 4.92 -6.43
CA ILE A 59 0.61 4.37 -6.25
C ILE A 59 1.55 5.57 -6.43
N ILE A 60 2.43 5.79 -5.47
CA ILE A 60 3.53 6.75 -5.54
C ILE A 60 4.75 5.92 -5.90
N THR A 61 4.84 5.49 -7.16
CA THR A 61 6.07 4.93 -7.69
C THR A 61 6.94 6.14 -8.02
N ASP A 62 8.05 6.27 -7.28
CA ASP A 62 9.10 7.23 -7.62
C ASP A 62 9.91 6.54 -8.72
N ASP A 63 9.41 6.64 -9.96
CA ASP A 63 10.13 6.21 -11.15
C ASP A 63 11.04 7.38 -11.54
N GLU A 64 12.24 7.41 -10.94
CA GLU A 64 13.39 8.15 -11.46
C GLU A 64 14.28 7.21 -12.28
#